data_AF-M0CSR4-F1
#
_entry.id   AF-M0CSR4-F1
#
_cell.length_a   1.000
_cell.length_b   1.000
_cell.length_c   1.000
_cell.angle_alpha   90.00
_cell.angle_beta   90.00
_cell.angle_gamma   90.00
#
_symmetry.space_group_name_H-M   'P 1'
#
loop_
_entity.id
_entity.type
_entity.pdbx_description
1 polymer ?
#
loop_
_entity_poly.entity_id
_entity_poly.type
_entity_poly.pdbx_seq_one_letter_code
_entity_poly.pdbx_strand_id
1 'polypeptide(L)'
;MSARPDHTRVPDAPAESVASALADASFVRVVCRAEGDAIAAGGLLARALRCAGVPFHVRTSAFAPAAAPPDGDGTLVAVGLDAPGADEMLAPDDGTTSLRAHEIASALTPEDEPDPDPVLALAGAVAAGEHPGAADGNLLSVAEETGAVARRPGVSTPVADLADGLAHTTLAHASFSGNREAAGAALAELDLPADLDEASHRRLASLVALDVAGDENATERAAEAVERALHPYATPDAPFATLGGYADVLDAVARERPGTGVAVALGHDARVPALEAWRDHAAAAHRALRGAHVGRYEGVQVVRAPEEVAGRVGRLATVARLCRDFRSPEPMALVVGDGVAALAAVERGAADAASAVAEEFGGVDETRRVSSANQNASRSGDVDEDGGAWAGDPRRAVVRFDADAPEAEVIAAVREAST
;
A
#
# COMPACT_ATOMS: atom_id res chain seq x y z
N MET A 1 17.13 -8.03 39.73
CA MET A 1 17.90 -7.63 38.54
C MET A 1 18.07 -8.85 37.66
N SER A 2 17.02 -9.24 36.94
CA SER A 2 17.15 -10.25 35.88
C SER A 2 17.72 -9.55 34.67
N ALA A 3 18.84 -10.05 34.17
CA ALA A 3 19.42 -9.61 32.92
C ALA A 3 18.38 -9.80 31.82
N ARG A 4 17.98 -8.70 31.16
CA ARG A 4 17.29 -8.75 29.88
C ARG A 4 18.22 -9.51 28.93
N PRO A 5 17.77 -10.62 28.30
CA PRO A 5 18.58 -11.26 27.28
C PRO A 5 18.79 -10.26 26.15
N ASP A 6 20.06 -10.02 25.84
CA ASP A 6 20.51 -9.27 24.68
C ASP A 6 20.19 -10.11 23.44
N HIS A 7 18.97 -9.98 22.93
CA HIS A 7 18.59 -10.54 21.64
C HIS A 7 19.00 -9.54 20.57
N THR A 8 20.18 -9.74 19.99
CA THR A 8 20.39 -9.37 18.60
C THR A 8 19.39 -10.18 17.76
N ARG A 9 18.15 -9.66 17.62
CA ARG A 9 17.06 -10.34 16.92
C ARG A 9 17.34 -10.35 15.42
N VAL A 10 17.12 -11.52 14.83
CA VAL A 10 17.31 -11.78 13.40
C VAL A 10 15.97 -11.45 12.72
N PRO A 11 15.93 -10.58 11.69
CA PRO A 11 14.76 -10.51 10.80
C PRO A 11 14.48 -11.94 10.29
N ASP A 12 13.23 -12.38 10.31
CA ASP A 12 12.79 -13.75 9.98
C ASP A 12 12.99 -14.85 11.05
N ALA A 13 12.71 -14.55 12.33
CA ALA A 13 12.47 -15.61 13.32
C ALA A 13 11.36 -16.57 12.85
N PRO A 14 11.42 -17.91 13.10
CA PRO A 14 10.40 -18.88 12.67
C PRO A 14 8.98 -18.51 13.10
N ALA A 15 7.97 -18.88 12.30
CA ALA A 15 6.59 -18.42 12.51
C ALA A 15 6.06 -18.85 13.88
N GLU A 16 6.37 -20.09 14.27
CA GLU A 16 6.01 -20.69 15.54
C GLU A 16 6.68 -19.99 16.72
N SER A 17 7.90 -19.49 16.54
CA SER A 17 8.62 -18.73 17.56
C SER A 17 7.94 -17.39 17.81
N VAL A 18 7.56 -16.69 16.73
CA VAL A 18 6.84 -15.41 16.83
C VAL A 18 5.46 -15.64 17.42
N ALA A 19 4.73 -16.66 16.97
CA ALA A 19 3.42 -17.03 17.52
C ALA A 19 3.49 -17.35 19.03
N SER A 20 4.49 -18.11 19.48
CA SER A 20 4.71 -18.38 20.91
C SER A 20 4.97 -17.11 21.70
N ALA A 21 5.81 -16.20 21.20
CA ALA A 21 6.10 -14.93 21.85
C ALA A 21 4.85 -14.03 21.95
N LEU A 22 3.99 -14.07 20.93
CA LEU A 22 2.72 -13.33 20.93
C LEU A 22 1.68 -13.94 21.88
N ALA A 23 1.61 -15.28 21.97
CA ALA A 23 0.72 -15.98 22.88
C ALA A 23 1.03 -15.70 24.36
N ASP A 24 2.32 -15.55 24.69
CA ASP A 24 2.79 -15.25 26.06
C ASP A 24 2.69 -13.75 26.42
N ALA A 25 2.36 -12.89 25.46
CA ALA A 25 2.33 -11.46 25.66
C ALA A 25 1.10 -11.02 26.50
N SER A 26 1.33 -10.10 27.45
CA SER A 26 0.22 -9.50 28.22
C SER A 26 -0.64 -8.54 27.38
N PHE A 27 -0.02 -7.95 26.36
CA PHE A 27 -0.61 -6.99 25.43
C PHE A 27 0.27 -6.88 24.19
N VAL A 28 -0.32 -6.78 23.00
CA VAL A 28 0.41 -6.65 21.72
C VAL A 28 0.09 -5.32 21.03
N ARG A 29 1.13 -4.55 20.68
CA ARG A 29 1.03 -3.33 19.88
C ARG A 29 1.49 -3.63 18.47
N VAL A 30 0.59 -3.58 17.50
CA VAL A 30 0.90 -3.77 16.09
C VAL A 30 1.01 -2.40 15.42
N VAL A 31 2.14 -2.14 14.77
CA VAL A 31 2.38 -0.93 14.00
C VAL A 31 2.61 -1.33 12.56
N CYS A 32 1.65 -0.97 11.70
CA CYS A 32 1.69 -1.27 10.27
C CYS A 32 2.23 -0.08 9.48
N ARG A 33 3.00 -0.34 8.43
CA ARG A 33 3.21 0.65 7.38
C ARG A 33 1.85 1.02 6.75
N ALA A 34 1.69 2.26 6.31
CA ALA A 34 0.47 2.74 5.66
C ALA A 34 0.32 2.21 4.21
N GLU A 35 0.39 0.88 4.05
CA GLU A 35 0.29 0.15 2.79
C GLU A 35 -0.70 -1.01 2.92
N GLY A 36 -1.29 -1.44 1.80
CA GLY A 36 -2.32 -2.47 1.81
C GLY A 36 -1.84 -3.82 2.37
N ASP A 37 -0.60 -4.21 2.04
CA ASP A 37 0.03 -5.44 2.52
C ASP A 37 0.20 -5.45 4.05
N ALA A 38 0.75 -4.37 4.60
CA ALA A 38 0.96 -4.22 6.04
C ALA A 38 -0.36 -4.14 6.83
N ILE A 39 -1.41 -3.52 6.28
CA ILE A 39 -2.75 -3.54 6.90
C ILE A 39 -3.36 -4.95 6.88
N ALA A 40 -3.23 -5.68 5.77
CA ALA A 40 -3.70 -7.06 5.70
C ALA A 40 -3.00 -7.94 6.74
N ALA A 41 -1.67 -7.83 6.84
CA ALA A 41 -0.86 -8.49 7.84
C ALA A 41 -1.30 -8.15 9.28
N GLY A 42 -1.49 -6.86 9.57
CA GLY A 42 -1.98 -6.41 10.88
C GLY A 42 -3.37 -6.94 11.23
N GLY A 43 -4.28 -7.04 10.24
CA GLY A 43 -5.60 -7.64 10.42
C GLY A 43 -5.53 -9.14 10.72
N LEU A 44 -4.68 -9.89 10.01
CA LEU A 44 -4.46 -11.32 10.24
C LEU A 44 -3.94 -11.58 11.66
N LEU A 45 -2.89 -10.85 12.06
CA LEU A 45 -2.34 -10.95 13.43
C LEU A 45 -3.40 -10.59 14.48
N ALA A 46 -4.12 -9.49 14.29
CA ALA A 46 -5.12 -9.04 15.25
C ALA A 46 -6.31 -10.01 15.38
N ARG A 47 -6.69 -10.69 14.30
CA ARG A 47 -7.70 -11.76 14.33
C ARG A 47 -7.18 -12.98 15.11
N ALA A 48 -5.95 -13.42 14.83
CA ALA A 48 -5.34 -14.53 15.55
C ALA A 48 -5.13 -14.24 17.05
N LEU A 49 -4.67 -13.02 17.41
CA LEU A 49 -4.56 -12.55 18.79
C LEU A 49 -5.91 -12.56 19.50
N ARG A 50 -6.99 -12.16 18.81
CA ARG A 50 -8.35 -12.24 19.34
C ARG A 50 -8.76 -13.69 19.64
N CYS A 51 -8.48 -14.63 18.73
CA CYS A 51 -8.75 -16.06 18.94
C CYS A 51 -7.93 -16.62 20.11
N ALA A 52 -6.67 -16.20 20.25
CA ALA A 52 -5.80 -16.59 21.37
C ALA A 52 -6.12 -15.86 22.70
N GLY A 53 -7.07 -14.92 22.71
CA GLY A 53 -7.43 -14.16 23.91
C GLY A 53 -6.39 -13.12 24.35
N VAL A 54 -5.48 -12.73 23.46
CA VAL A 54 -4.41 -11.75 23.73
C VAL A 54 -4.91 -10.34 23.39
N PRO A 55 -4.94 -9.39 24.34
CA PRO A 55 -5.33 -8.00 24.08
C PRO A 55 -4.34 -7.31 23.12
N PHE A 56 -4.86 -6.48 22.22
CA PHE A 56 -4.03 -5.81 21.22
C PHE A 56 -4.47 -4.38 20.88
N HIS A 57 -3.56 -3.64 20.26
CA HIS A 57 -3.83 -2.35 19.61
C HIS A 57 -3.12 -2.29 18.26
N VAL A 58 -3.85 -1.97 17.21
CA VAL A 58 -3.32 -1.79 15.85
C VAL A 58 -3.29 -0.32 15.50
N ARG A 59 -2.14 0.19 15.07
CA ARG A 59 -1.99 1.52 14.46
C ARG A 59 -1.26 1.40 13.13
N THR A 60 -1.43 2.41 12.30
CA THR A 60 -0.75 2.53 11.01
C THR A 60 0.11 3.79 11.00
N SER A 61 1.24 3.76 10.32
CA SER A 61 2.08 4.94 10.13
C SER A 61 2.68 4.95 8.72
N ALA A 62 2.73 6.14 8.11
CA ALA A 62 3.41 6.32 6.82
C ALA A 62 4.94 6.28 6.95
N PHE A 63 5.47 6.64 8.11
CA PHE A 63 6.89 6.67 8.40
C PHE A 63 7.17 5.93 9.71
N ALA A 64 8.37 5.37 9.87
CA ALA A 64 8.73 4.69 11.10
C ALA A 64 8.54 5.65 12.30
N PRO A 65 7.82 5.24 13.36
CA PRO A 65 7.70 6.08 14.56
C PRO A 65 9.08 6.23 15.21
N ALA A 66 9.28 7.34 15.94
CA ALA A 66 10.47 7.50 16.76
C ALA A 66 10.68 6.28 17.68
N ALA A 67 11.94 5.93 17.91
CA ALA A 67 12.38 4.86 18.79
C ALA A 67 12.12 5.19 20.27
N ALA A 68 10.87 5.37 20.66
CA ALA A 68 10.45 5.35 22.04
C ALA A 68 9.74 4.02 22.27
N PRO A 69 10.35 3.04 22.97
CA PRO A 69 9.59 1.92 23.47
C PRO A 69 8.48 2.49 24.35
N PRO A 70 7.23 2.04 24.19
CA PRO A 70 6.16 2.51 25.06
C PRO A 70 6.55 2.19 26.50
N ASP A 71 6.35 3.14 27.41
CA ASP A 71 6.42 2.87 28.84
C ASP A 71 5.36 1.79 29.18
N GLY A 72 5.74 0.50 29.20
CA GLY A 72 4.84 -0.61 29.55
C GLY A 72 5.31 -2.01 29.15
N ASP A 73 4.72 -3.03 29.79
CA ASP A 73 5.04 -4.46 29.67
C ASP A 73 4.43 -5.16 28.41
N GLY A 74 4.28 -4.44 27.30
CA GLY A 74 3.64 -4.97 26.07
C GLY A 74 4.62 -5.26 24.94
N THR A 75 4.33 -6.26 24.11
CA THR A 75 5.12 -6.65 22.93
C THR A 75 4.83 -5.71 21.76
N LEU A 76 5.86 -5.09 21.18
CA LEU A 76 5.75 -4.24 19.99
C LEU A 76 6.06 -5.04 18.72
N VAL A 77 5.10 -5.13 17.80
CA VAL A 77 5.27 -5.75 16.49
C VAL A 77 5.23 -4.69 15.40
N ALA A 78 6.31 -4.56 14.64
CA ALA A 78 6.39 -3.72 13.45
C ALA A 78 6.12 -4.55 12.19
N VAL A 79 5.25 -4.06 11.32
CA VAL A 79 4.69 -4.81 10.19
C VAL A 79 4.96 -4.05 8.91
N GLY A 80 5.90 -4.54 8.12
CA GLY A 80 6.35 -3.91 6.88
C GLY A 80 7.08 -2.58 7.14
N LEU A 81 7.72 -2.37 8.28
CA LEU A 81 8.62 -1.23 8.48
C LEU A 81 9.77 -1.60 9.41
N ASP A 82 10.91 -0.96 9.18
CA ASP A 82 12.00 -0.95 10.15
C ASP A 82 11.65 0.02 11.28
N ALA A 83 11.47 -0.51 12.48
CA ALA A 83 11.15 0.25 13.68
C ALA A 83 12.15 -0.12 14.77
N PRO A 84 13.21 0.69 14.97
CA PRO A 84 14.17 0.44 16.03
C PRO A 84 13.49 0.34 17.39
N GLY A 85 13.65 -0.80 18.06
CA GLY A 85 13.00 -1.10 19.35
C GLY A 85 11.71 -1.89 19.28
N ALA A 86 11.26 -2.31 18.09
CA ALA A 86 10.24 -3.35 17.97
C ALA A 86 10.74 -4.67 18.55
N ASP A 87 9.85 -5.36 19.25
CA ASP A 87 10.14 -6.71 19.71
C ASP A 87 10.15 -7.69 18.54
N GLU A 88 9.18 -7.59 17.64
CA GLU A 88 9.13 -8.43 16.45
C GLU A 88 8.97 -7.55 15.20
N MET A 89 9.64 -7.92 14.12
CA MET A 89 9.57 -7.23 12.83
C MET A 89 9.16 -8.23 11.75
N LEU A 90 8.11 -7.92 11.00
CA LEU A 90 7.63 -8.74 9.89
C LEU A 90 8.01 -8.07 8.58
N ALA A 91 8.80 -8.79 7.77
CA ALA A 91 9.22 -8.40 6.42
C ALA A 91 9.66 -6.92 6.32
N PRO A 92 10.72 -6.50 7.03
CA PRO A 92 11.15 -5.09 7.02
C PRO A 92 11.72 -4.65 5.66
N ASP A 93 12.29 -5.58 4.88
CA ASP A 93 13.11 -5.27 3.70
C ASP A 93 12.60 -5.89 2.39
N ASP A 94 12.22 -7.19 2.38
CA ASP A 94 11.81 -7.92 1.17
C ASP A 94 10.76 -9.01 1.50
N GLY A 95 9.82 -9.26 0.58
CA GLY A 95 8.75 -10.25 0.72
C GLY A 95 7.36 -9.71 1.06
N THR A 96 6.37 -10.59 1.07
CA THR A 96 4.95 -10.24 1.31
C THR A 96 4.60 -10.38 2.79
N THR A 97 4.38 -9.25 3.44
CA THR A 97 4.14 -9.15 4.88
C THR A 97 2.88 -9.92 5.27
N SER A 98 1.85 -9.88 4.44
CA SER A 98 0.59 -10.57 4.67
C SER A 98 0.70 -12.09 4.63
N LEU A 99 1.54 -12.65 3.75
CA LEU A 99 1.77 -14.10 3.69
C LEU A 99 2.54 -14.55 4.93
N ARG A 100 3.54 -13.78 5.36
CA ARG A 100 4.26 -14.05 6.60
C ARG A 100 3.35 -13.98 7.82
N ALA A 101 2.50 -12.96 7.88
CA ALA A 101 1.51 -12.82 8.94
C ALA A 101 0.47 -13.95 8.93
N HIS A 102 0.11 -14.48 7.76
CA HIS A 102 -0.77 -15.64 7.64
C HIS A 102 -0.15 -16.89 8.29
N GLU A 103 1.12 -17.18 8.03
CA GLU A 103 1.84 -18.30 8.66
C GLU A 103 1.89 -18.17 10.20
N ILE A 104 2.23 -16.97 10.69
CA ILE A 104 2.25 -16.68 12.13
C ILE A 104 0.84 -16.80 12.73
N ALA A 105 -0.17 -16.26 12.03
CA ALA A 105 -1.56 -16.35 12.45
C ALA A 105 -2.03 -17.81 12.51
N SER A 106 -1.65 -18.66 11.56
CA SER A 106 -1.99 -20.08 11.55
C SER A 106 -1.36 -20.80 12.76
N ALA A 107 -0.11 -20.48 13.10
CA ALA A 107 0.56 -21.06 14.27
C ALA A 107 0.00 -20.54 15.62
N LEU A 108 -0.55 -19.32 15.63
CA LEU A 108 -1.15 -18.69 16.82
C LEU A 108 -2.62 -19.09 17.03
N THR A 109 -3.33 -19.46 15.96
CA THR A 109 -4.75 -19.79 16.02
C THR A 109 -4.94 -21.16 16.69
N PRO A 110 -5.79 -21.26 17.73
CA PRO A 110 -6.09 -22.55 18.37
C PRO A 110 -6.65 -23.58 17.39
N GLU A 111 -6.34 -24.87 17.58
CA GLU A 111 -6.75 -25.97 16.67
C GLU A 111 -8.28 -26.08 16.45
N ASP A 112 -9.09 -25.58 17.39
CA ASP A 112 -10.56 -25.60 17.31
C ASP A 112 -11.18 -24.39 16.60
N GLU A 113 -10.37 -23.38 16.26
CA GLU A 113 -10.82 -22.17 15.56
C GLU A 113 -10.58 -22.29 14.03
N PRO A 114 -11.36 -21.58 13.20
CA PRO A 114 -11.14 -21.56 11.75
C PRO A 114 -9.76 -21.00 11.40
N ASP A 115 -9.15 -21.55 10.36
CA ASP A 115 -7.89 -21.03 9.82
C ASP A 115 -7.99 -19.54 9.48
N PRO A 116 -6.86 -18.81 9.57
CA PRO A 116 -6.80 -17.42 9.13
C PRO A 116 -7.28 -17.26 7.68
N ASP A 117 -7.84 -16.09 7.39
CA ASP A 117 -8.47 -15.79 6.11
C ASP A 117 -7.45 -15.74 4.96
N PRO A 118 -7.47 -16.71 4.01
CA PRO A 118 -6.51 -16.76 2.92
C PRO A 118 -6.72 -15.61 1.92
N VAL A 119 -7.95 -15.11 1.78
CA VAL A 119 -8.27 -14.04 0.81
C VAL A 119 -7.64 -12.72 1.25
N LEU A 120 -7.66 -12.41 2.55
CA LEU A 120 -7.00 -11.22 3.08
C LEU A 120 -5.48 -11.29 2.89
N ALA A 121 -4.87 -12.44 3.16
CA ALA A 121 -3.44 -12.64 2.96
C ALA A 121 -3.04 -12.46 1.48
N LEU A 122 -3.77 -13.09 0.56
CA LEU A 122 -3.53 -12.96 -0.87
C LEU A 122 -3.79 -11.52 -1.37
N ALA A 123 -4.77 -10.81 -0.82
CA ALA A 123 -5.04 -9.41 -1.18
C ALA A 123 -3.89 -8.49 -0.75
N GLY A 124 -3.30 -8.73 0.43
CA GLY A 124 -2.09 -8.03 0.87
C GLY A 124 -0.91 -8.23 -0.07
N ALA A 125 -0.66 -9.47 -0.50
CA ALA A 125 0.40 -9.78 -1.46
C ALA A 125 0.20 -9.04 -2.79
N VAL A 126 -1.03 -8.98 -3.30
CA VAL A 126 -1.35 -8.20 -4.50
C VAL A 126 -1.17 -6.70 -4.28
N ALA A 127 -1.45 -6.18 -3.08
CA ALA A 127 -1.23 -4.77 -2.76
C ALA A 127 0.26 -4.40 -2.74
N ALA A 128 1.13 -5.31 -2.29
CA ALA A 128 2.58 -5.19 -2.42
C ALA A 128 3.05 -5.18 -3.89
N GLY A 129 2.18 -5.56 -4.84
CA GLY A 129 2.48 -5.67 -6.26
C GLY A 129 3.01 -7.04 -6.68
N GLU A 130 2.92 -8.03 -5.81
CA GLU A 130 3.33 -9.40 -6.08
C GLU A 130 2.20 -10.21 -6.73
N HIS A 131 2.56 -11.25 -7.48
CA HIS A 131 1.58 -12.18 -8.02
C HIS A 131 0.97 -12.99 -6.85
N PRO A 132 -0.35 -13.28 -6.82
CA PRO A 132 -0.97 -14.07 -5.76
C PRO A 132 -0.31 -15.44 -5.51
N GLY A 133 0.32 -15.99 -6.55
CA GLY A 133 1.09 -17.24 -6.51
C GLY A 133 2.60 -17.07 -6.52
N ALA A 134 3.14 -15.90 -6.11
CA ALA A 134 4.58 -15.63 -6.11
C ALA A 134 5.34 -16.36 -4.97
N ALA A 135 4.67 -16.68 -3.87
CA ALA A 135 5.18 -17.66 -2.89
C ALA A 135 5.12 -19.08 -3.48
N ASP A 136 5.40 -20.13 -2.69
CA ASP A 136 5.28 -21.54 -3.09
C ASP A 136 3.87 -21.98 -3.58
N GLY A 137 2.94 -21.04 -3.78
CA GLY A 137 1.64 -21.21 -4.43
C GLY A 137 0.59 -21.90 -3.56
N ASN A 138 1.01 -22.52 -2.44
CA ASN A 138 0.16 -23.36 -1.61
C ASN A 138 -1.12 -22.64 -1.14
N LEU A 139 -1.01 -21.40 -0.64
CA LEU A 139 -2.16 -20.66 -0.15
C LEU A 139 -3.20 -20.34 -1.24
N LEU A 140 -2.71 -20.00 -2.45
CA LEU A 140 -3.57 -19.76 -3.59
C LEU A 140 -4.27 -21.04 -4.04
N SER A 141 -3.54 -22.16 -4.12
CA SER A 141 -4.11 -23.46 -4.46
C SER A 141 -5.21 -23.86 -3.47
N VAL A 142 -4.97 -23.69 -2.17
CA VAL A 142 -5.98 -23.94 -1.13
C VAL A 142 -7.20 -23.03 -1.32
N ALA A 143 -7.00 -21.75 -1.61
CA ALA A 143 -8.10 -20.82 -1.84
C ALA A 143 -8.92 -21.15 -3.09
N GLU A 144 -8.29 -21.67 -4.15
CA GLU A 144 -8.98 -22.17 -5.34
C GLU A 144 -9.75 -23.47 -5.07
N GLU A 145 -9.12 -24.43 -4.40
CA GLU A 145 -9.73 -25.72 -4.04
C GLU A 145 -10.94 -25.58 -3.12
N THR A 146 -10.89 -24.62 -2.19
CA THR A 146 -11.98 -24.28 -1.28
C THR A 146 -13.05 -23.38 -1.91
N GLY A 147 -12.81 -22.85 -3.11
CA GLY A 147 -13.70 -21.93 -3.80
C GLY A 147 -13.71 -20.50 -3.23
N ALA A 148 -12.81 -20.18 -2.30
CA ALA A 148 -12.65 -18.83 -1.76
C ALA A 148 -12.22 -17.83 -2.84
N VAL A 149 -11.47 -18.31 -3.86
CA VAL A 149 -11.15 -17.54 -5.06
C VAL A 149 -11.42 -18.34 -6.33
N ALA A 150 -11.73 -17.64 -7.42
CA ALA A 150 -11.92 -18.27 -8.73
C ALA A 150 -11.31 -17.40 -9.84
N ARG A 151 -10.35 -17.95 -10.59
CA ARG A 151 -9.76 -17.25 -11.75
C ARG A 151 -10.79 -17.16 -12.88
N ARG A 152 -10.95 -15.96 -13.45
CA ARG A 152 -11.85 -15.74 -14.60
C ARG A 152 -11.33 -14.65 -15.55
N PRO A 153 -11.76 -14.60 -16.82
CA PRO A 153 -11.55 -13.43 -17.66
C PRO A 153 -12.18 -12.17 -17.04
N GLY A 154 -11.69 -10.99 -17.44
CA GLY A 154 -12.26 -9.71 -17.01
C GLY A 154 -11.22 -8.77 -16.43
N VAL A 155 -11.71 -7.83 -15.63
CA VAL A 155 -10.92 -6.76 -15.00
C VAL A 155 -11.12 -6.80 -13.50
N SER A 156 -10.03 -6.63 -12.77
CA SER A 156 -10.02 -6.60 -11.32
C SER A 156 -10.67 -5.32 -10.82
N THR A 157 -11.74 -5.46 -10.02
CA THR A 157 -12.51 -4.34 -9.47
C THR A 157 -13.09 -4.73 -8.11
N PRO A 158 -13.19 -3.80 -7.14
CA PRO A 158 -13.77 -4.12 -5.84
C PRO A 158 -15.31 -4.20 -5.85
N VAL A 159 -15.95 -3.80 -6.96
CA VAL A 159 -17.40 -3.60 -7.08
C VAL A 159 -17.93 -4.25 -8.36
N ALA A 160 -19.21 -4.66 -8.36
CA ALA A 160 -19.86 -5.23 -9.54
C ALA A 160 -20.20 -4.17 -10.61
N ASP A 161 -20.33 -2.91 -10.21
CA ASP A 161 -20.58 -1.78 -11.11
C ASP A 161 -19.34 -1.51 -11.96
N LEU A 162 -19.37 -1.93 -13.23
CA LEU A 162 -18.22 -1.84 -14.12
C LEU A 162 -17.74 -0.40 -14.34
N ALA A 163 -18.65 0.56 -14.49
CA ALA A 163 -18.27 1.95 -14.72
C ALA A 163 -17.57 2.53 -13.48
N ASP A 164 -18.06 2.18 -12.30
CA ASP A 164 -17.43 2.54 -11.03
C ASP A 164 -16.07 1.89 -10.85
N GLY A 165 -15.98 0.59 -11.14
CA GLY A 165 -14.75 -0.20 -11.10
C GLY A 165 -13.66 0.34 -12.02
N LEU A 166 -14.00 0.56 -13.29
CA LEU A 166 -13.07 1.05 -14.32
C LEU A 166 -12.61 2.49 -14.08
N ALA A 167 -13.49 3.36 -13.60
CA ALA A 167 -13.14 4.75 -13.34
C ALA A 167 -12.20 4.92 -12.14
N HIS A 168 -12.24 4.02 -11.15
CA HIS A 168 -11.52 4.20 -9.90
C HIS A 168 -10.47 3.12 -9.63
N THR A 169 -10.25 2.16 -10.52
CA THR A 169 -9.15 1.22 -10.35
C THR A 169 -7.80 1.92 -10.50
N THR A 170 -6.91 1.77 -9.53
CA THR A 170 -5.52 2.26 -9.67
C THR A 170 -4.56 1.20 -10.22
N LEU A 171 -5.09 0.03 -10.62
CA LEU A 171 -4.30 -1.03 -11.25
C LEU A 171 -3.97 -0.73 -12.71
N ALA A 172 -4.73 0.16 -13.35
CA ALA A 172 -4.55 0.59 -14.73
C ALA A 172 -4.71 2.12 -14.85
N HIS A 173 -4.17 2.71 -15.92
CA HIS A 173 -4.44 4.09 -16.27
C HIS A 173 -4.89 4.20 -17.73
N ALA A 174 -6.20 4.34 -17.90
CA ALA A 174 -6.92 4.41 -19.16
C ALA A 174 -7.47 5.83 -19.41
N SER A 175 -7.98 6.08 -20.61
CA SER A 175 -8.61 7.33 -21.05
C SER A 175 -9.80 7.73 -20.17
N PHE A 176 -10.53 6.76 -19.61
CA PHE A 176 -11.65 6.98 -18.69
C PHE A 176 -11.26 6.97 -17.20
N SER A 177 -10.03 6.65 -16.84
CA SER A 177 -9.59 6.61 -15.43
C SER A 177 -9.79 7.96 -14.72
N GLY A 178 -10.41 7.92 -13.55
CA GLY A 178 -10.85 9.08 -12.76
C GLY A 178 -12.19 9.67 -13.19
N ASN A 179 -12.88 9.10 -14.20
CA ASN A 179 -14.14 9.62 -14.72
C ASN A 179 -15.15 8.49 -15.00
N ARG A 180 -16.12 8.35 -14.10
CA ARG A 180 -17.20 7.36 -14.21
C ARG A 180 -18.11 7.54 -15.42
N GLU A 181 -18.35 8.77 -15.85
CA GLU A 181 -19.16 9.05 -17.04
C GLU A 181 -18.43 8.57 -18.31
N ALA A 182 -17.13 8.86 -18.41
CA ALA A 182 -16.31 8.39 -19.52
C ALA A 182 -16.21 6.85 -19.54
N ALA A 183 -16.08 6.21 -18.37
CA ALA A 183 -16.08 4.76 -18.27
C ALA A 183 -17.42 4.16 -18.71
N GLY A 184 -18.54 4.79 -18.31
CA GLY A 184 -19.87 4.41 -18.76
C GLY A 184 -20.07 4.54 -20.27
N ALA A 185 -19.55 5.62 -20.87
CA ALA A 185 -19.59 5.82 -22.32
C ALA A 185 -18.80 4.74 -23.07
N ALA A 186 -17.58 4.43 -22.63
CA ALA A 186 -16.76 3.37 -23.22
C ALA A 186 -17.42 1.98 -23.08
N LEU A 187 -18.06 1.70 -21.95
CA LEU A 187 -18.79 0.44 -21.73
C LEU A 187 -20.04 0.31 -22.61
N ALA A 188 -20.73 1.43 -22.89
CA ALA A 188 -21.94 1.41 -23.72
C ALA A 188 -21.65 0.94 -25.15
N GLU A 189 -20.44 1.16 -25.67
CA GLU A 189 -20.01 0.70 -26.99
C GLU A 189 -19.87 -0.84 -27.09
N LEU A 190 -19.68 -1.52 -25.96
CA LEU A 190 -19.49 -2.97 -25.93
C LEU A 190 -20.81 -3.77 -25.99
N ASP A 191 -21.95 -3.10 -25.79
CA ASP A 191 -23.30 -3.70 -25.72
C ASP A 191 -23.30 -4.98 -24.85
N LEU A 192 -22.82 -4.82 -23.61
CA LEU A 192 -22.68 -5.94 -22.68
C LEU A 192 -24.04 -6.36 -22.12
N PRO A 193 -24.28 -7.68 -21.99
CA PRO A 193 -25.48 -8.18 -21.29
C PRO A 193 -25.44 -7.78 -19.81
N ALA A 194 -26.62 -7.77 -19.17
CA ALA A 194 -26.74 -7.52 -17.74
C ALA A 194 -25.96 -8.54 -16.89
N ASP A 195 -26.03 -9.82 -17.30
CA ASP A 195 -25.24 -10.91 -16.72
C ASP A 195 -24.05 -11.21 -17.63
N LEU A 196 -22.85 -11.01 -17.10
CA LEU A 196 -21.61 -11.16 -17.88
C LEU A 196 -21.17 -12.61 -17.93
N ASP A 197 -21.14 -13.17 -19.14
CA ASP A 197 -20.48 -14.43 -19.43
C ASP A 197 -18.97 -14.25 -19.66
N GLU A 198 -18.24 -15.34 -19.85
CA GLU A 198 -16.79 -15.29 -20.11
C GLU A 198 -16.43 -14.50 -21.38
N ALA A 199 -17.29 -14.52 -22.41
CA ALA A 199 -17.07 -13.75 -23.63
C ALA A 199 -17.21 -12.24 -23.37
N SER A 200 -18.20 -11.84 -22.59
CA SER A 200 -18.43 -10.45 -22.17
C SER A 200 -17.30 -9.96 -21.28
N HIS A 201 -16.82 -10.79 -20.36
CA HIS A 201 -15.64 -10.50 -19.57
C HIS A 201 -14.37 -10.34 -20.40
N ARG A 202 -14.17 -11.17 -21.43
CA ARG A 202 -13.05 -11.01 -22.37
C ARG A 202 -13.14 -9.70 -23.15
N ARG A 203 -14.32 -9.33 -23.65
CA ARG A 203 -14.53 -8.03 -24.32
C ARG A 203 -14.19 -6.86 -23.41
N LEU A 204 -14.61 -6.90 -22.15
CA LEU A 204 -14.26 -5.91 -21.14
C LEU A 204 -12.74 -5.82 -20.93
N ALA A 205 -12.06 -6.95 -20.75
CA ALA A 205 -10.61 -7.00 -20.61
C ALA A 205 -9.88 -6.43 -21.84
N SER A 206 -10.36 -6.76 -23.04
CA SER A 206 -9.81 -6.24 -24.30
C SER A 206 -9.98 -4.73 -24.43
N LEU A 207 -11.14 -4.17 -24.03
CA LEU A 207 -11.33 -2.71 -24.00
C LEU A 207 -10.25 -2.03 -23.16
N VAL A 208 -10.05 -2.51 -21.92
CA VAL A 208 -9.04 -1.93 -21.01
C VAL A 208 -7.63 -2.07 -21.58
N ALA A 209 -7.28 -3.26 -22.08
CA ALA A 209 -5.94 -3.50 -22.63
C ALA A 209 -5.64 -2.60 -23.84
N LEU A 210 -6.61 -2.46 -24.76
CA LEU A 210 -6.47 -1.64 -25.95
C LEU A 210 -6.45 -0.14 -25.65
N ASP A 211 -7.26 0.31 -24.69
CA ASP A 211 -7.30 1.73 -24.32
C ASP A 211 -6.00 2.15 -23.61
N VAL A 212 -5.47 1.30 -22.71
CA VAL A 212 -4.19 1.55 -22.05
C VAL A 212 -3.02 1.52 -23.03
N ALA A 213 -2.92 0.48 -23.87
CA ALA A 213 -1.80 0.34 -24.80
C ALA A 213 -1.89 1.28 -26.02
N GLY A 214 -3.10 1.76 -26.35
CA GLY A 214 -3.37 2.64 -27.48
C GLY A 214 -3.26 4.14 -27.18
N ASP A 215 -3.02 4.51 -25.93
CA ASP A 215 -2.79 5.91 -25.55
C ASP A 215 -1.49 6.45 -26.17
N GLU A 216 -1.53 7.68 -26.68
CA GLU A 216 -0.40 8.30 -27.38
C GLU A 216 0.85 8.48 -26.51
N ASN A 217 0.69 8.54 -25.19
CA ASN A 217 1.75 8.66 -24.21
C ASN A 217 2.05 7.33 -23.50
N ALA A 218 1.47 6.22 -23.94
CA ALA A 218 1.79 4.90 -23.42
C ALA A 218 3.20 4.45 -23.84
N THR A 219 3.86 3.73 -22.94
CA THR A 219 5.13 3.05 -23.21
C THR A 219 4.87 1.55 -23.41
N GLU A 220 5.84 0.79 -23.92
CA GLU A 220 5.71 -0.68 -24.02
C GLU A 220 5.38 -1.31 -22.65
N ARG A 221 5.95 -0.75 -21.58
CA ARG A 221 5.68 -1.13 -20.19
C ARG A 221 4.21 -1.01 -19.80
N ALA A 222 3.44 -0.09 -20.41
CA ALA A 222 2.02 0.05 -20.13
C ALA A 222 1.24 -1.22 -20.47
N ALA A 223 1.62 -1.90 -21.56
CA ALA A 223 1.00 -3.15 -22.01
C ALA A 223 1.30 -4.33 -21.07
N GLU A 224 2.48 -4.36 -20.45
CA GLU A 224 2.82 -5.35 -19.41
C GLU A 224 2.14 -5.00 -18.07
N ALA A 225 2.16 -3.72 -17.70
CA ALA A 225 1.60 -3.24 -16.44
C ALA A 225 0.10 -3.47 -16.33
N VAL A 226 -0.65 -3.33 -17.43
CA VAL A 226 -2.11 -3.55 -17.44
C VAL A 226 -2.48 -4.99 -17.14
N GLU A 227 -1.60 -5.98 -17.39
CA GLU A 227 -1.88 -7.39 -17.11
C GLU A 227 -2.26 -7.65 -15.64
N ARG A 228 -1.72 -6.86 -14.70
CA ARG A 228 -2.08 -6.92 -13.28
C ARG A 228 -3.56 -6.63 -13.00
N ALA A 229 -4.21 -5.86 -13.87
CA ALA A 229 -5.63 -5.58 -13.79
C ALA A 229 -6.49 -6.64 -14.50
N LEU A 230 -5.90 -7.50 -15.33
CA LEU A 230 -6.62 -8.43 -16.20
C LEU A 230 -6.67 -9.84 -15.62
N HIS A 231 -7.66 -10.61 -16.09
CA HIS A 231 -7.87 -12.00 -15.70
C HIS A 231 -7.89 -12.17 -14.16
N PRO A 232 -8.81 -11.51 -13.43
CA PRO A 232 -8.75 -11.47 -11.98
C PRO A 232 -9.13 -12.80 -11.31
N TYR A 233 -8.74 -12.93 -10.04
CA TYR A 233 -9.36 -13.85 -9.09
C TYR A 233 -10.62 -13.19 -8.50
N ALA A 234 -11.79 -13.74 -8.82
CA ALA A 234 -13.04 -13.39 -8.16
C ALA A 234 -13.05 -13.91 -6.73
N THR A 235 -13.74 -13.22 -5.83
CA THR A 235 -13.78 -13.54 -4.40
C THR A 235 -15.24 -13.53 -3.92
N PRO A 236 -16.02 -14.62 -4.16
CA PRO A 236 -17.48 -14.63 -4.02
C PRO A 236 -18.00 -14.29 -2.62
N ASP A 237 -17.29 -14.75 -1.58
CA ASP A 237 -17.70 -14.60 -0.17
C ASP A 237 -16.94 -13.47 0.56
N ALA A 238 -16.06 -12.76 -0.14
CA ALA A 238 -15.27 -11.68 0.42
C ALA A 238 -15.99 -10.32 0.32
N PRO A 239 -15.58 -9.29 1.10
CA PRO A 239 -16.20 -7.97 1.05
C PRO A 239 -16.06 -7.24 -0.30
N PHE A 240 -15.14 -7.66 -1.16
CA PHE A 240 -14.87 -7.06 -2.48
C PHE A 240 -14.94 -8.12 -3.57
N ALA A 241 -15.23 -7.71 -4.81
CA ALA A 241 -15.57 -8.64 -5.90
C ALA A 241 -14.36 -9.40 -6.49
N THR A 242 -13.15 -8.84 -6.38
CA THR A 242 -11.91 -9.49 -6.84
C THR A 242 -10.76 -9.26 -5.87
N LEU A 243 -9.76 -10.13 -5.94
CA LEU A 243 -8.55 -10.05 -5.12
C LEU A 243 -7.78 -8.75 -5.36
N GLY A 244 -7.53 -8.38 -6.62
CA GLY A 244 -6.86 -7.11 -6.92
C GLY A 244 -7.73 -5.89 -6.63
N GLY A 245 -9.05 -6.01 -6.65
CA GLY A 245 -9.95 -4.96 -6.20
C GLY A 245 -9.87 -4.76 -4.68
N TYR A 246 -9.78 -5.85 -3.92
CA TYR A 246 -9.53 -5.80 -2.48
C TYR A 246 -8.18 -5.15 -2.19
N ALA A 247 -7.12 -5.58 -2.88
CA ALA A 247 -5.79 -4.99 -2.77
C ALA A 247 -5.79 -3.47 -3.03
N ASP A 248 -6.45 -3.03 -4.11
CA ASP A 248 -6.57 -1.62 -4.48
C ASP A 248 -7.32 -0.80 -3.41
N VAL A 249 -8.37 -1.37 -2.81
CA VAL A 249 -9.08 -0.73 -1.69
C VAL A 249 -8.20 -0.66 -0.45
N LEU A 250 -7.50 -1.75 -0.08
CA LEU A 250 -6.59 -1.79 1.07
C LEU A 250 -5.50 -0.73 0.95
N ASP A 251 -4.91 -0.59 -0.24
CA ASP A 251 -3.85 0.38 -0.50
C ASP A 251 -4.34 1.83 -0.36
N ALA A 252 -5.56 2.11 -0.85
CA ALA A 252 -6.19 3.43 -0.73
C ALA A 252 -6.58 3.78 0.71
N VAL A 253 -7.24 2.87 1.43
CA VAL A 253 -7.64 3.12 2.83
C VAL A 253 -6.44 3.23 3.75
N ALA A 254 -5.35 2.50 3.50
CA ALA A 254 -4.14 2.62 4.29
C ALA A 254 -3.57 4.04 4.32
N ARG A 255 -3.72 4.75 3.19
CA ARG A 255 -3.19 6.09 2.97
C ARG A 255 -4.17 7.21 3.33
N GLU A 256 -5.47 7.02 3.07
CA GLU A 256 -6.47 8.07 3.27
C GLU A 256 -7.22 7.95 4.60
N ARG A 257 -7.56 6.73 5.03
CA ARG A 257 -8.43 6.46 6.19
C ARG A 257 -7.98 5.18 6.90
N PRO A 258 -6.80 5.14 7.52
CA PRO A 258 -6.21 3.91 8.02
C PRO A 258 -7.07 3.16 9.04
N GLY A 259 -7.80 3.88 9.90
CA GLY A 259 -8.74 3.25 10.84
C GLY A 259 -9.86 2.47 10.14
N THR A 260 -10.31 2.95 8.97
CA THR A 260 -11.23 2.21 8.09
C THR A 260 -10.55 0.97 7.51
N GLY A 261 -9.28 1.06 7.09
CA GLY A 261 -8.51 -0.09 6.63
C GLY A 261 -8.35 -1.18 7.68
N VAL A 262 -7.98 -0.79 8.90
CA VAL A 262 -7.91 -1.72 10.05
C VAL A 262 -9.28 -2.34 10.33
N ALA A 263 -10.36 -1.57 10.28
CA ALA A 263 -11.71 -2.11 10.47
C ALA A 263 -12.09 -3.14 9.40
N VAL A 264 -11.79 -2.89 8.13
CA VAL A 264 -11.99 -3.85 7.03
C VAL A 264 -11.17 -5.12 7.27
N ALA A 265 -9.88 -5.01 7.59
CA ALA A 265 -9.00 -6.15 7.80
C ALA A 265 -9.39 -7.01 9.02
N LEU A 266 -10.01 -6.40 10.03
CA LEU A 266 -10.59 -7.07 11.20
C LEU A 266 -11.95 -7.74 10.93
N GLY A 267 -12.50 -7.59 9.73
CA GLY A 267 -13.82 -8.12 9.35
C GLY A 267 -15.00 -7.31 9.89
N HIS A 268 -14.80 -6.05 10.27
CA HIS A 268 -15.90 -5.16 10.66
C HIS A 268 -16.62 -4.58 9.43
N ASP A 269 -17.87 -4.15 9.62
CA ASP A 269 -18.66 -3.51 8.56
C ASP A 269 -18.16 -2.10 8.26
N ALA A 270 -17.14 -2.02 7.41
CA ALA A 270 -16.48 -0.78 6.98
C ALA A 270 -16.38 -0.69 5.45
N ARG A 271 -17.14 -1.51 4.72
CA ARG A 271 -17.06 -1.61 3.25
C ARG A 271 -17.42 -0.29 2.55
N VAL A 272 -18.50 0.36 2.99
CA VAL A 272 -18.96 1.64 2.40
C VAL A 272 -17.90 2.75 2.54
N PRO A 273 -17.41 3.08 3.76
CA PRO A 273 -16.38 4.11 3.90
C PRO A 273 -15.05 3.74 3.24
N ALA A 274 -14.74 2.44 3.10
CA ALA A 274 -13.56 1.97 2.37
C ALA A 274 -13.67 2.25 0.86
N LEU A 275 -14.83 1.97 0.25
CA LEU A 275 -15.06 2.29 -1.16
C LEU A 275 -15.11 3.79 -1.43
N GLU A 276 -15.60 4.61 -0.50
CA GLU A 276 -15.51 6.07 -0.61
C GLU A 276 -14.06 6.55 -0.64
N ALA A 277 -13.23 6.08 0.30
CA ALA A 277 -11.81 6.43 0.34
C ALA A 277 -11.08 6.00 -0.94
N TRP A 278 -11.37 4.79 -1.45
CA TRP A 278 -10.83 4.29 -2.71
C TRP A 278 -11.22 5.15 -3.91
N ARG A 279 -12.50 5.53 -4.05
CA ARG A 279 -12.95 6.42 -5.14
C ARG A 279 -12.28 7.79 -5.07
N ASP A 280 -12.26 8.41 -3.89
CA ASP A 280 -11.63 9.72 -3.67
C ASP A 280 -10.14 9.69 -4.01
N HIS A 281 -9.44 8.65 -3.56
CA HIS A 281 -8.02 8.43 -3.81
C HIS A 281 -7.72 8.27 -5.30
N ALA A 282 -8.43 7.35 -5.96
CA ALA A 282 -8.20 7.04 -7.36
C ALA A 282 -8.54 8.21 -8.29
N ALA A 283 -9.66 8.90 -8.05
CA ALA A 283 -10.03 10.07 -8.84
C ALA A 283 -8.97 11.18 -8.72
N ALA A 284 -8.45 11.43 -7.51
CA ALA A 284 -7.40 12.41 -7.30
C ALA A 284 -6.08 11.99 -7.97
N ALA A 285 -5.66 10.73 -7.85
CA ALA A 285 -4.42 10.24 -8.45
C ALA A 285 -4.46 10.29 -9.99
N HIS A 286 -5.56 9.85 -10.61
CA HIS A 286 -5.69 9.89 -12.07
C HIS A 286 -5.79 11.32 -12.61
N ARG A 287 -6.52 12.20 -11.92
CA ARG A 287 -6.59 13.62 -12.30
C ARG A 287 -5.23 14.30 -12.16
N ALA A 288 -4.51 14.01 -11.08
CA ALA A 288 -3.18 14.52 -10.86
C ALA A 288 -2.22 14.09 -11.98
N LEU A 289 -2.17 12.79 -12.30
CA LEU A 289 -1.31 12.30 -13.39
C LEU A 289 -1.65 12.92 -14.74
N ARG A 290 -2.94 13.12 -15.04
CA ARG A 290 -3.40 13.69 -16.31
C ARG A 290 -3.12 15.18 -16.44
N GLY A 291 -3.21 15.92 -15.33
CA GLY A 291 -3.03 17.38 -15.31
C GLY A 291 -1.63 17.84 -14.91
N ALA A 292 -0.73 16.95 -14.51
CA ALA A 292 0.56 17.32 -13.97
C ALA A 292 1.53 17.86 -15.02
N HIS A 293 2.39 18.77 -14.56
CA HIS A 293 3.56 19.18 -15.32
C HIS A 293 4.65 18.13 -15.17
N VAL A 294 5.11 17.59 -16.30
CA VAL A 294 6.12 16.54 -16.35
C VAL A 294 7.44 17.05 -16.92
N GLY A 295 8.54 16.61 -16.33
CA GLY A 295 9.90 16.88 -16.78
C GLY A 295 10.66 15.57 -16.95
N ARG A 296 11.41 15.43 -18.04
CA ARG A 296 12.21 14.24 -18.29
C ARG A 296 13.68 14.55 -18.04
N TYR A 297 14.31 13.74 -17.20
CA TYR A 297 15.73 13.79 -16.90
C TYR A 297 16.33 12.40 -17.16
N GLU A 298 17.64 12.33 -17.35
CA GLU A 298 18.32 11.05 -17.56
C GLU A 298 18.04 10.11 -16.37
N GLY A 299 17.37 8.98 -16.63
CA GLY A 299 17.01 7.97 -15.63
C GLY A 299 15.71 8.24 -14.87
N VAL A 300 15.15 9.46 -14.91
CA VAL A 300 14.05 9.88 -14.03
C VAL A 300 13.01 10.73 -14.76
N GLN A 301 11.75 10.29 -14.70
CA GLN A 301 10.59 11.10 -15.09
C GLN A 301 10.03 11.81 -13.85
N VAL A 302 10.07 13.14 -13.86
CA VAL A 302 9.59 13.97 -12.76
C VAL A 302 8.17 14.45 -13.03
N VAL A 303 7.32 14.37 -12.02
CA VAL A 303 5.94 14.87 -12.01
C VAL A 303 5.82 15.88 -10.88
N ARG A 304 5.46 17.12 -11.20
CA ARG A 304 5.15 18.12 -10.19
C ARG A 304 3.70 17.94 -9.75
N ALA A 305 3.53 17.65 -8.47
CA ALA A 305 2.21 17.41 -7.90
C ALA A 305 1.35 18.68 -7.99
N PRO A 306 0.12 18.61 -8.53
CA PRO A 306 -0.83 19.71 -8.39
C PRO A 306 -1.22 19.89 -6.91
N GLU A 307 -1.63 21.10 -6.55
CA GLU A 307 -1.99 21.50 -5.18
C GLU A 307 -2.96 20.52 -4.49
N GLU A 308 -3.89 19.92 -5.23
CA GLU A 308 -4.84 18.91 -4.71
C GLU A 308 -4.17 17.73 -4.01
N VAL A 309 -2.96 17.34 -4.45
CA VAL A 309 -2.25 16.15 -3.95
C VAL A 309 -0.86 16.45 -3.40
N ALA A 310 -0.35 17.68 -3.52
CA ALA A 310 1.04 18.05 -3.21
C ALA A 310 1.49 17.66 -1.80
N GLY A 311 0.69 17.88 -0.75
CA GLY A 311 1.00 17.47 0.62
C GLY A 311 0.56 16.05 1.02
N ARG A 312 0.03 15.24 0.09
CA ARG A 312 -0.56 13.93 0.40
C ARG A 312 0.32 12.79 -0.07
N VAL A 313 1.29 12.41 0.77
CA VAL A 313 2.30 11.36 0.50
C VAL A 313 1.71 10.09 -0.14
N GLY A 314 0.57 9.62 0.36
CA GLY A 314 -0.09 8.43 -0.18
C GLY A 314 -0.56 8.60 -1.62
N ARG A 315 -1.10 9.77 -1.99
CA ARG A 315 -1.52 10.06 -3.36
C ARG A 315 -0.31 10.24 -4.27
N LEU A 316 0.76 10.85 -3.78
CA LEU A 316 2.02 10.97 -4.53
C LEU A 316 2.58 9.60 -4.89
N ALA A 317 2.56 8.65 -3.94
CA ALA A 317 3.02 7.28 -4.18
C ALA A 317 2.23 6.58 -5.30
N THR A 318 0.90 6.72 -5.30
CA THR A 318 0.05 6.18 -6.37
C THR A 318 0.31 6.86 -7.71
N VAL A 319 0.48 8.19 -7.74
CA VAL A 319 0.83 8.93 -8.96
C VAL A 319 2.20 8.50 -9.48
N ALA A 320 3.19 8.29 -8.61
CA ALA A 320 4.53 7.85 -8.99
C ALA A 320 4.47 6.47 -9.65
N ARG A 321 3.75 5.54 -9.03
CA ARG A 321 3.52 4.20 -9.58
C ARG A 321 2.81 4.23 -10.92
N LEU A 322 1.71 4.97 -11.04
CA LEU A 322 0.96 5.08 -12.30
C LEU A 322 1.78 5.76 -13.40
N CYS A 323 2.56 6.79 -13.06
CA CYS A 323 3.47 7.44 -13.99
C CYS A 323 4.53 6.45 -14.48
N ARG A 324 5.22 5.76 -13.56
CA ARG A 324 6.20 4.73 -13.89
C ARG A 324 5.62 3.68 -14.83
N ASP A 325 4.43 3.18 -14.53
CA ASP A 325 3.82 2.06 -15.23
C ASP A 325 3.27 2.44 -16.61
N PHE A 326 2.65 3.62 -16.75
CA PHE A 326 1.83 3.95 -17.93
C PHE A 326 2.28 5.17 -18.73
N ARG A 327 3.23 5.97 -18.21
CA ARG A 327 3.63 7.26 -18.82
C ARG A 327 5.13 7.45 -18.97
N SER A 328 5.91 6.86 -18.08
CA SER A 328 7.35 7.10 -18.00
C SER A 328 8.12 6.19 -18.94
N PRO A 329 8.90 6.74 -19.89
CA PRO A 329 9.91 5.96 -20.60
C PRO A 329 11.15 5.68 -19.71
N GLU A 330 11.32 6.42 -18.63
CA GLU A 330 12.44 6.29 -17.70
C GLU A 330 12.22 5.12 -16.71
N PRO A 331 13.29 4.54 -16.15
CA PRO A 331 13.21 3.44 -15.18
C PRO A 331 12.71 3.90 -13.80
N MET A 332 12.73 5.20 -13.50
CA MET A 332 12.21 5.76 -12.26
C MET A 332 11.23 6.91 -12.53
N ALA A 333 10.17 6.98 -11.75
CA ALA A 333 9.28 8.14 -11.66
C ALA A 333 9.41 8.79 -10.28
N LEU A 334 9.54 10.11 -10.26
CA LEU A 334 9.60 10.94 -9.06
C LEU A 334 8.40 11.90 -9.08
N VAL A 335 7.61 11.90 -8.01
CA VAL A 335 6.53 12.88 -7.81
C VAL A 335 6.87 13.74 -6.60
N VAL A 336 6.91 15.06 -6.79
CA VAL A 336 7.32 16.02 -5.75
C VAL A 336 6.19 17.00 -5.45
N GLY A 337 5.94 17.30 -4.17
CA GLY A 337 5.03 18.34 -3.72
C GLY A 337 5.22 18.67 -2.24
N ASP A 338 5.01 19.93 -1.84
CA ASP A 338 4.96 20.41 -0.45
C ASP A 338 5.86 19.69 0.59
N GLY A 339 7.17 19.61 0.34
CA GLY A 339 8.14 18.98 1.27
C GLY A 339 8.04 17.46 1.38
N VAL A 340 7.33 16.80 0.46
CA VAL A 340 7.25 15.35 0.33
C VAL A 340 7.48 14.90 -1.11
N ALA A 341 8.07 13.72 -1.26
CA ALA A 341 8.22 13.09 -2.56
C ALA A 341 7.91 11.61 -2.49
N ALA A 342 7.52 11.06 -3.63
CA ALA A 342 7.34 9.64 -3.82
C ALA A 342 8.09 9.17 -5.06
N LEU A 343 8.74 8.02 -4.93
CA LEU A 343 9.56 7.39 -5.95
C LEU A 343 8.97 6.02 -6.31
N ALA A 344 8.95 5.72 -7.60
CA ALA A 344 8.63 4.40 -8.11
C ALA A 344 9.65 3.99 -9.17
N ALA A 345 10.41 2.94 -8.89
CA ALA A 345 11.38 2.33 -9.78
C ALA A 345 10.83 1.05 -10.41
N VAL A 346 11.33 0.72 -11.61
CA VAL A 346 11.02 -0.55 -12.30
C VAL A 346 11.70 -1.73 -11.61
N GLU A 347 13.01 -1.61 -11.35
CA GLU A 347 13.80 -2.68 -10.73
C GLU A 347 14.14 -2.38 -9.27
N ARG A 348 14.90 -1.30 -9.03
CA ARG A 348 15.37 -0.87 -7.71
C ARG A 348 15.82 0.60 -7.70
N GLY A 349 16.26 1.10 -6.54
CA GLY A 349 16.86 2.43 -6.34
C GLY A 349 15.93 3.47 -5.72
N ALA A 350 14.65 3.14 -5.50
CA ALA A 350 13.71 4.07 -4.87
C ALA A 350 14.08 4.36 -3.42
N ALA A 351 14.43 3.32 -2.64
CA ALA A 351 14.91 3.45 -1.26
C ALA A 351 16.20 4.26 -1.16
N ASP A 352 17.21 3.95 -2.00
CA ASP A 352 18.49 4.65 -2.00
C ASP A 352 18.32 6.15 -2.30
N ALA A 353 17.50 6.48 -3.30
CA ALA A 353 17.18 7.86 -3.64
C ALA A 353 16.37 8.57 -2.55
N ALA A 354 15.42 7.89 -1.90
CA ALA A 354 14.70 8.45 -0.76
C ALA A 354 15.62 8.73 0.42
N SER A 355 16.57 7.82 0.72
CA SER A 355 17.58 8.02 1.76
C SER A 355 18.49 9.20 1.44
N ALA A 356 18.98 9.30 0.20
CA ALA A 356 19.82 10.43 -0.23
C ALA A 356 19.12 11.78 -0.06
N VAL A 357 17.85 11.87 -0.48
CA VAL A 357 17.04 13.10 -0.28
C VAL A 357 16.82 13.40 1.20
N ALA A 358 16.55 12.38 2.02
CA ALA A 358 16.36 12.55 3.45
C ALA A 358 17.64 13.01 4.16
N GLU A 359 18.81 12.51 3.75
CA GLU A 359 20.11 12.88 4.31
C GLU A 359 20.53 14.30 3.94
N GLU A 360 20.26 14.72 2.70
CA GLU A 360 20.69 16.02 2.19
C GLU A 360 19.71 17.16 2.54
N PHE A 361 18.41 16.89 2.44
CA PHE A 361 17.35 17.90 2.56
C PHE A 361 16.40 17.64 3.75
N GLY A 362 16.71 16.68 4.61
CA GLY A 362 15.93 16.42 5.83
C GLY A 362 15.89 17.66 6.73
N GLY A 363 14.69 18.20 6.95
CA GLY A 363 14.46 19.33 7.85
C GLY A 363 14.02 18.86 9.23
N VAL A 364 14.87 19.07 10.26
CA VAL A 364 14.43 19.11 11.66
C VAL A 364 13.98 20.54 11.91
N ASP A 365 12.67 20.78 12.06
CA ASP A 365 12.14 22.11 12.39
C ASP A 365 12.41 22.45 13.88
N GLU A 366 13.70 22.62 14.23
CA GLU A 366 14.10 23.16 15.53
C GLU A 366 13.92 24.69 15.58
N THR A 367 13.84 25.37 14.43
CA THR A 367 13.94 26.84 14.38
C THR A 367 12.59 27.57 14.45
N ARG A 368 11.45 26.92 14.15
CA ARG A 368 10.12 27.56 14.30
C ARG A 368 9.54 27.48 15.72
N ARG A 369 10.13 26.66 16.61
CA ARG A 369 9.69 26.47 18.01
C ARG A 369 9.97 27.64 18.95
N VAL A 370 10.92 28.53 18.63
CA VAL A 370 11.32 29.62 19.56
C VAL A 370 10.46 30.88 19.45
N SER A 371 9.65 31.02 18.39
CA SER A 371 8.81 32.21 18.17
C SER A 371 7.34 32.08 18.57
N SER A 372 6.84 30.89 18.91
CA SER A 372 5.44 30.66 19.31
C SER A 372 5.27 30.03 20.69
N ALA A 373 6.35 29.69 21.39
CA ALA A 373 6.32 29.30 22.80
C ALA A 373 6.14 30.53 23.72
N ASN A 374 5.07 31.31 23.48
CA ASN A 374 4.54 32.19 24.51
C ASN A 374 3.01 32.28 24.38
N GLN A 375 2.35 31.70 25.39
CA GLN A 375 0.98 31.91 25.86
C GLN A 375 -0.11 30.90 25.44
N ASN A 376 -0.44 30.06 26.43
CA ASN A 376 -1.72 29.44 26.77
C ASN A 376 -2.12 28.05 26.21
N ALA A 377 -1.85 27.05 27.06
CA ALA A 377 -2.81 26.13 27.69
C ALA A 377 -3.53 25.03 26.86
N SER A 378 -3.11 23.79 27.16
CA SER A 378 -3.96 22.64 27.54
C SER A 378 -5.05 22.17 26.57
N ARG A 379 -4.73 21.24 25.65
CA ARG A 379 -5.58 20.12 25.21
C ARG A 379 -4.85 19.22 24.19
N SER A 380 -5.15 17.91 24.29
CA SER A 380 -4.76 16.75 23.45
C SER A 380 -3.26 16.53 23.21
N GLY A 381 -2.75 15.45 23.78
CA GLY A 381 -1.42 14.93 23.45
C GLY A 381 -1.47 14.25 22.08
N ASP A 382 -1.03 14.99 21.07
CA ASP A 382 -0.46 14.45 19.83
C ASP A 382 0.99 14.94 19.80
N VAL A 383 1.90 14.08 20.23
CA VAL A 383 3.35 14.29 20.13
C VAL A 383 3.84 13.31 19.08
N ASP A 384 3.58 13.64 17.81
CA ASP A 384 4.31 13.05 16.68
C ASP A 384 5.64 13.80 16.56
N GLU A 385 6.57 13.50 17.45
CA GLU A 385 7.92 14.07 17.43
C GLU A 385 8.91 13.01 16.92
N ASP A 386 9.45 13.28 15.72
CA ASP A 386 10.59 12.67 15.03
C ASP A 386 10.50 11.18 14.62
N GLY A 387 9.54 10.88 13.73
CA GLY A 387 9.57 9.65 12.92
C GLY A 387 10.58 9.71 11.76
N GLY A 388 10.91 8.56 11.17
CA GLY A 388 11.85 8.45 10.05
C GLY A 388 11.55 9.41 8.90
N ALA A 389 12.59 9.99 8.29
CA ALA A 389 12.46 10.95 7.20
C ALA A 389 12.02 10.31 5.88
N TRP A 390 12.19 8.99 5.73
CA TRP A 390 11.74 8.23 4.57
C TRP A 390 11.23 6.84 4.97
N ALA A 391 10.48 6.20 4.09
CA ALA A 391 10.04 4.81 4.21
C ALA A 391 9.83 4.20 2.82
N GLY A 392 10.03 2.89 2.68
CA GLY A 392 9.82 2.20 1.42
C GLY A 392 10.57 0.88 1.29
N ASP A 393 10.62 0.41 0.06
CA ASP A 393 11.33 -0.77 -0.42
C ASP A 393 12.18 -0.38 -1.66
N PRO A 394 13.00 -1.28 -2.22
CA PRO A 394 13.84 -0.96 -3.37
C PRO A 394 13.10 -0.40 -4.59
N ARG A 395 11.83 -0.76 -4.81
CA ARG A 395 10.98 -0.34 -5.94
C ARG A 395 10.09 0.86 -5.64
N ARG A 396 9.72 1.11 -4.39
CA ARG A 396 8.81 2.20 -4.00
C ARG A 396 9.26 2.85 -2.70
N ALA A 397 9.38 4.17 -2.69
CA ALA A 397 9.72 4.88 -1.47
C ALA A 397 9.04 6.25 -1.40
N VAL A 398 8.89 6.75 -0.18
CA VAL A 398 8.40 8.08 0.12
C VAL A 398 9.36 8.77 1.07
N VAL A 399 9.53 10.07 0.91
CA VAL A 399 10.48 10.88 1.68
C VAL A 399 9.85 12.22 2.05
N ARG A 400 10.18 12.70 3.25
CA ARG A 400 9.96 14.08 3.70
C ARG A 400 11.28 14.85 3.59
N PHE A 401 11.20 16.08 3.16
CA PHE A 401 12.33 17.00 3.06
C PHE A 401 11.85 18.43 3.34
N ASP A 402 12.79 19.36 3.55
CA ASP A 402 12.48 20.77 3.73
C ASP A 402 11.73 21.32 2.52
N ALA A 403 10.51 21.83 2.72
CA ALA A 403 9.68 22.37 1.64
C ALA A 403 10.32 23.60 0.96
N ASP A 404 11.27 24.26 1.60
CA ASP A 404 12.03 25.38 1.03
C ASP A 404 13.25 24.91 0.20
N ALA A 405 13.56 23.60 0.20
CA ALA A 405 14.64 23.03 -0.60
C ALA A 405 14.38 23.26 -2.11
N PRO A 406 15.38 23.71 -2.89
CA PRO A 406 15.21 23.90 -4.32
C PRO A 406 14.85 22.59 -5.02
N GLU A 407 13.70 22.53 -5.67
CA GLU A 407 13.22 21.31 -6.37
C GLU A 407 14.27 20.74 -7.34
N ALA A 408 15.05 21.60 -8.00
CA ALA A 408 16.11 21.19 -8.91
C ALA A 408 17.24 20.41 -8.22
N GLU A 409 17.54 20.73 -6.96
CA GLU A 409 18.54 20.03 -6.15
C GLU A 409 18.01 18.67 -5.67
N VAL A 410 16.73 18.61 -5.25
CA VAL A 410 16.06 17.34 -4.93
C VAL A 410 16.06 16.40 -6.13
N ILE A 411 15.76 16.90 -7.33
CA ILE A 411 15.81 16.11 -8.56
C ILE A 411 17.24 15.63 -8.86
N ALA A 412 18.25 16.46 -8.60
CA ALA A 412 19.65 16.10 -8.80
C ALA A 412 20.09 14.96 -7.87
N ALA A 413 19.77 15.05 -6.58
CA ALA A 413 20.09 14.01 -5.60
C ALA A 413 19.45 12.66 -5.96
N VAL A 414 18.18 12.66 -6.39
CA VAL A 414 17.51 11.44 -6.86
C VAL A 414 18.24 10.83 -8.06
N ARG A 415 18.66 11.64 -9.03
CA ARG A 415 19.36 11.14 -10.22
C ARG A 415 20.71 10.54 -9.89
N GLU A 416 21.47 11.18 -9.00
CA GLU A 416 22.79 10.71 -8.57
C GLU A 416 22.70 9.38 -7.80
N ALA A 417 21.65 9.21 -6.99
CA ALA A 417 21.39 7.96 -6.27
C ALA A 417 20.81 6.84 -7.15
N SER A 418 20.31 7.17 -8.35
CA SER A 418 19.67 6.20 -9.27
C SER A 418 20.64 5.58 -10.28
N THR A 419 21.86 6.12 -10.41
CA THR A 419 22.96 5.58 -11.23
C THR A 419 23.82 4.59 -10.45
#